data_AF-A0A970HVS5-F1
#
_entry.id   AF-A0A970HVS5-F1
#
_cell.length_a   1.000
_cell.length_b   1.000
_cell.length_c   1.000
_cell.angle_alpha   90.00
_cell.angle_beta   90.00
_cell.angle_gamma   90.00
#
_symmetry.space_group_name_H-M   'P 1'
#
loop_
_entity.id
_entity.type
_entity.pdbx_description
1 polymer ?
#
loop_
_entity_poly.entity_id
_entity_poly.type
_entity_poly.pdbx_seq_one_letter_code
_entity_poly.pdbx_strand_id
1 'polypeptide(L)'
;MISDYLKGYIDALCYPIYRGARKAGCVEVPVDQVDEATDRIRRIGCIAVVGREVQPGIVEVWAVRNHSVRLELEDLLAQDAASPEYHEAVGRLLGYSEDHIRIFLETQRPTV
;
A
#
# COMPACT_ATOMS: atom_id res chain seq x y z
N MET A 1 1.53 20.93 1.87
CA MET A 1 0.26 20.82 2.60
C MET A 1 -0.64 19.93 1.79
N ILE A 2 -0.89 18.72 2.27
CA ILE A 2 -1.73 17.76 1.55
C ILE A 2 -3.18 18.22 1.59
N SER A 3 -3.93 17.91 0.53
CA SER A 3 -5.34 18.26 0.44
C SER A 3 -6.17 17.58 1.54
N ASP A 4 -7.28 18.19 1.95
CA ASP A 4 -8.16 17.60 2.96
C ASP A 4 -8.80 16.29 2.48
N TYR A 5 -8.97 16.14 1.16
CA TYR A 5 -9.37 14.89 0.55
C TYR A 5 -8.34 13.78 0.82
N LEU A 6 -7.06 14.04 0.57
CA LEU A 6 -6.01 13.04 0.78
C LEU A 6 -5.83 12.73 2.27
N LYS A 7 -5.98 13.71 3.16
CA LYS A 7 -6.03 13.47 4.62
C LYS A 7 -7.12 12.48 4.99
N GLY A 8 -8.35 12.74 4.53
CA GLY A 8 -9.50 11.88 4.80
C GLY A 8 -9.32 10.47 4.23
N TYR A 9 -8.71 10.36 3.05
CA TYR A 9 -8.41 9.07 2.44
C TYR A 9 -7.38 8.27 3.23
N ILE A 10 -6.26 8.89 3.65
CA ILE A 10 -5.24 8.25 4.49
C ILE A 10 -5.85 7.79 5.81
N ASP A 11 -6.71 8.58 6.44
CA ASP A 11 -7.37 8.20 7.69
C ASP A 11 -8.27 6.98 7.51
N ALA A 12 -9.09 6.98 6.47
CA ALA A 12 -9.98 5.87 6.14
C ALA A 12 -9.20 4.58 5.83
N LEU A 13 -8.04 4.70 5.18
CA LEU A 13 -7.13 3.59 4.90
C LEU A 13 -6.48 3.05 6.18
N CYS A 14 -5.96 3.93 7.03
CA CYS A 14 -5.17 3.56 8.21
C CYS A 14 -6.02 3.02 9.36
N TYR A 15 -7.26 3.50 9.53
CA TYR A 15 -8.07 3.14 10.69
C TYR A 15 -8.34 1.63 10.81
N PRO A 16 -8.73 0.89 9.74
CA PRO A 16 -8.84 -0.57 9.79
C PRO A 16 -7.53 -1.30 10.08
N ILE A 17 -6.40 -0.76 9.63
CA ILE A 17 -5.05 -1.34 9.83
C ILE A 17 -4.64 -1.21 11.30
N TYR A 18 -4.77 0.00 11.85
CA TYR A 18 -4.51 0.30 13.26
C TYR A 18 -5.40 -0.55 14.19
N ARG A 19 -6.67 -0.74 13.84
CA ARG A 19 -7.61 -1.60 14.58
C ARG A 19 -7.37 -3.11 14.39
N GLY A 20 -6.43 -3.51 13.54
CA GLY A 20 -6.06 -4.89 13.29
C GLY A 20 -6.99 -5.68 12.36
N ALA A 21 -7.94 -5.01 11.69
CA ALA A 21 -8.84 -5.61 10.71
C ALA A 21 -8.16 -5.82 9.34
N ARG A 22 -7.09 -5.08 9.04
CA ARG A 22 -6.27 -5.24 7.83
C ARG A 22 -4.78 -5.29 8.18
N LYS A 23 -3.98 -5.93 7.31
CA LYS A 23 -2.51 -6.00 7.47
C LYS A 23 -1.83 -4.77 6.89
N ALA A 24 -2.23 -4.35 5.70
CA ALA A 24 -1.67 -3.21 4.99
C ALA A 24 -2.72 -2.46 4.17
N GLY A 25 -2.31 -1.30 3.66
CA GLY A 25 -3.02 -0.51 2.67
C GLY A 25 -2.04 0.40 1.93
N CYS A 26 -2.35 0.72 0.67
CA CYS A 26 -1.53 1.58 -0.17
C CYS A 26 -2.31 2.84 -0.57
N VAL A 27 -1.62 3.97 -0.67
CA VAL A 27 -2.11 5.19 -1.29
C VAL A 27 -1.05 5.74 -2.24
N GLU A 28 -1.48 6.14 -3.43
CA GLU A 28 -0.65 6.86 -4.39
C GLU A 28 -0.66 8.36 -4.05
N VAL A 29 0.52 8.93 -3.86
CA VAL A 29 0.67 10.35 -3.49
C VAL A 29 1.67 11.05 -4.40
N PRO A 30 1.47 12.34 -4.70
CA PRO A 30 2.50 13.15 -5.35
C PRO A 30 3.82 13.12 -4.60
N VAL A 31 4.95 13.09 -5.32
CA VAL A 31 6.31 13.06 -4.74
C VAL A 31 6.54 14.17 -3.71
N ASP A 32 6.02 15.37 -3.99
CA ASP A 32 6.12 16.53 -3.09
C ASP A 32 5.26 16.40 -1.81
N GLN A 33 4.41 15.39 -1.72
CA GLN A 33 3.50 15.11 -0.60
C GLN A 33 3.86 13.83 0.16
N VAL A 34 4.87 13.07 -0.27
CA VAL A 34 5.29 11.79 0.35
C VAL A 34 5.59 11.98 1.84
N ASP A 35 6.42 12.96 2.20
CA ASP A 35 6.81 13.19 3.60
C ASP A 35 5.60 13.46 4.48
N GLU A 36 4.69 14.34 4.04
CA GLU A 36 3.50 14.70 4.80
C GLU A 36 2.50 13.53 4.90
N ALA A 37 2.39 12.69 3.87
CA ALA A 37 1.60 11.46 3.91
C ALA A 37 2.20 10.42 4.88
N THR A 38 3.51 10.19 4.85
CA THR A 38 4.18 9.26 5.78
C THR A 38 4.03 9.70 7.22
N ASP A 39 4.19 11.00 7.50
CA ASP A 39 4.01 11.56 8.84
C ASP A 39 2.58 11.42 9.34
N ARG A 40 1.59 11.58 8.46
CA ARG A 40 0.18 11.36 8.81
C ARG A 40 -0.07 9.90 9.19
N ILE A 41 0.40 8.95 8.39
CA ILE A 41 0.26 7.51 8.66
C ILE A 41 0.87 7.15 10.02
N ARG A 42 2.07 7.67 10.31
CA ARG A 42 2.76 7.49 11.60
C ARG A 42 1.97 8.07 12.76
N ARG A 43 1.38 9.27 12.61
CA ARG A 43 0.56 9.92 13.65
C ARG A 43 -0.70 9.13 13.99
N ILE A 44 -1.27 8.39 13.04
CA ILE A 44 -2.43 7.51 13.27
C ILE A 44 -2.04 6.24 14.05
N GLY A 45 -0.75 5.88 14.05
CA GLY A 45 -0.22 4.70 14.73
C GLY A 45 0.05 3.51 13.81
N CYS A 46 0.04 3.71 12.50
CA CYS A 46 0.53 2.72 11.53
C CYS A 46 2.02 2.93 11.25
N ILE A 47 2.68 1.92 10.71
CA ILE A 47 4.03 2.07 10.16
C ILE A 47 3.90 2.53 8.70
N ALA A 48 4.62 3.59 8.34
CA ALA A 48 4.67 4.07 6.97
C ALA A 48 5.88 3.48 6.23
N VAL A 49 5.68 2.97 5.01
CA VAL A 49 6.72 2.48 4.10
C VAL A 49 6.56 3.20 2.77
N VAL A 50 7.64 3.78 2.24
CA VAL A 50 7.63 4.40 0.91
C VAL A 50 7.84 3.28 -0.11
N GLY A 51 6.90 3.13 -1.04
CA GLY A 51 6.91 2.13 -2.09
C GLY A 51 7.56 2.65 -3.36
N ARG A 52 7.01 2.23 -4.51
CA ARG A 52 7.57 2.54 -5.83
C ARG A 52 6.94 3.79 -6.42
N GLU A 53 7.65 4.40 -7.37
CA GLU A 53 7.05 5.37 -8.28
C GLU A 53 6.24 4.60 -9.33
N VAL A 54 4.93 4.77 -9.33
CA VAL A 54 4.00 4.08 -10.25
C VAL A 54 3.80 4.84 -11.55
N GLN A 55 3.97 6.17 -11.50
CA GLN A 55 3.98 7.04 -12.67
C GLN A 55 4.80 8.30 -12.35
N PRO A 56 5.30 9.03 -13.37
CA PRO A 56 6.13 10.20 -13.15
C PRO A 56 5.51 11.19 -12.15
N GLY A 57 6.18 11.39 -11.02
CA GLY A 57 5.77 12.31 -9.97
C GLY A 57 4.77 11.73 -8.94
N ILE A 58 4.40 10.45 -9.02
CA ILE A 58 3.49 9.79 -8.07
C ILE A 58 4.15 8.53 -7.48
N VAL A 59 4.19 8.48 -6.16
CA VAL A 59 4.82 7.41 -5.39
C VAL A 59 3.79 6.74 -4.48
N GLU A 60 3.90 5.42 -4.36
CA GLU A 60 3.14 4.66 -3.39
C GLU A 60 3.62 4.94 -1.96
N VAL A 61 2.69 5.14 -1.05
CA VAL A 61 2.97 5.13 0.38
C VAL A 61 2.07 4.09 1.03
N TRP A 62 2.71 3.16 1.73
CA TRP A 62 2.06 2.03 2.38
C TRP A 62 1.91 2.29 3.87
N ALA A 63 0.72 2.01 4.38
CA ALA A 63 0.47 1.87 5.80
C ALA A 63 0.48 0.37 6.15
N VAL A 64 1.28 -0.04 7.13
CA VAL A 64 1.36 -1.43 7.58
C VAL A 64 1.17 -1.55 9.09
N ARG A 65 0.58 -2.67 9.49
CA ARG A 65 0.13 -2.90 10.87
C ARG A 65 1.29 -3.05 11.87
N ASN A 66 2.35 -3.76 11.51
CA ASN A 66 3.44 -4.10 12.41
C ASN A 66 4.75 -4.37 11.65
N HIS A 67 5.84 -4.55 12.37
CA HIS A 67 7.16 -4.78 11.77
C HIS A 67 7.25 -6.09 10.96
N SER A 68 6.50 -7.13 11.30
CA SER A 68 6.50 -8.36 10.50
C SER A 68 5.92 -8.11 9.10
N VAL A 69 4.80 -7.38 9.02
CA VAL A 69 4.17 -7.02 7.75
C VAL A 69 5.04 -6.02 6.98
N ARG A 70 5.75 -5.13 7.67
CA ARG A 70 6.74 -4.25 7.05
C ARG A 70 7.82 -5.04 6.32
N LEU A 71 8.43 -6.03 6.97
CA LEU A 71 9.49 -6.83 6.38
C LEU A 71 8.98 -7.61 5.16
N GLU A 72 7.81 -8.23 5.28
CA GLU A 72 7.12 -8.90 4.16
C GLU A 72 6.91 -7.93 2.99
N LEU A 73 6.45 -6.71 3.24
CA LEU A 73 6.27 -5.69 2.22
C LEU A 73 7.61 -5.24 1.60
N GLU A 74 8.64 -4.99 2.40
CA GLU A 74 9.96 -4.57 1.92
C GLU A 74 10.58 -5.65 1.01
N ASP A 75 10.44 -6.93 1.37
CA ASP A 75 10.87 -8.06 0.54
C ASP A 75 10.07 -8.13 -0.77
N LEU A 76 8.76 -7.88 -0.74
CA LEU A 76 7.91 -7.82 -1.94
C LEU A 76 8.28 -6.65 -2.85
N LEU A 77 8.51 -5.47 -2.28
CA LEU A 77 8.92 -4.27 -3.01
C LEU A 77 10.32 -4.39 -3.63
N ALA A 78 11.09 -5.44 -3.31
CA ALA A 78 12.35 -5.76 -3.98
C ALA A 78 12.19 -6.70 -5.20
N GLN A 79 11.02 -7.32 -5.39
CA GLN A 79 10.78 -8.29 -6.48
C GLN A 79 10.44 -7.61 -7.81
N ASP A 80 10.33 -8.37 -8.90
CA ASP A 80 9.86 -7.82 -10.17
C ASP A 80 8.35 -7.51 -10.11
N ALA A 81 7.98 -6.25 -10.34
CA ALA A 81 6.58 -5.79 -10.36
C ALA A 81 5.75 -6.54 -11.40
N ALA A 82 6.36 -6.99 -12.49
CA ALA A 82 5.67 -7.66 -13.58
C ALA A 82 5.36 -9.14 -13.28
N SER A 83 5.87 -9.69 -12.17
CA SER A 83 5.70 -11.10 -11.83
C SER A 83 4.30 -11.38 -11.27
N PRO A 84 3.61 -12.45 -11.72
CA PRO A 84 2.33 -12.87 -11.13
C PRO A 84 2.44 -13.09 -9.61
N GLU A 85 3.56 -13.63 -9.14
CA GLU A 85 3.83 -13.91 -7.74
C GLU A 85 3.82 -12.63 -6.89
N TYR A 86 4.34 -11.52 -7.43
CA TYR A 86 4.25 -10.21 -6.79
C TYR A 86 2.80 -9.77 -6.59
N HIS A 87 1.98 -9.86 -7.63
CA HIS A 87 0.57 -9.48 -7.56
C HIS A 87 -0.24 -10.37 -6.63
N GLU A 88 0.04 -11.67 -6.59
CA GLU A 88 -0.57 -12.58 -5.62
C GLU A 88 -0.26 -12.15 -4.18
N ALA A 89 1.01 -11.90 -3.89
CA ALA A 89 1.45 -11.55 -2.56
C ALA A 89 0.94 -10.17 -2.12
N VAL A 90 0.96 -9.18 -3.02
CA VAL A 90 0.33 -7.87 -2.78
C VAL A 90 -1.17 -8.02 -2.51
N GLY A 91 -1.87 -8.83 -3.29
CA GLY A 91 -3.30 -9.11 -3.10
C GLY A 91 -3.59 -9.68 -1.71
N ARG A 92 -2.80 -10.66 -1.26
CA ARG A 92 -2.91 -11.24 0.09
C ARG A 92 -2.62 -10.21 1.18
N LEU A 93 -1.63 -9.34 0.99
CA LEU A 93 -1.26 -8.30 1.94
C LEU A 93 -2.38 -7.27 2.14
N LEU A 94 -3.05 -6.91 1.04
CA LEU A 94 -4.21 -6.00 1.03
C LEU A 94 -5.50 -6.67 1.54
N GLY A 95 -5.50 -8.00 1.71
CA GLY A 95 -6.60 -8.76 2.27
C GLY A 95 -7.64 -9.22 1.25
N TYR A 96 -7.29 -9.31 -0.03
CA TYR A 96 -8.14 -9.94 -1.04
C TYR A 96 -8.21 -11.46 -0.81
N SER A 97 -9.34 -12.07 -1.18
CA SER A 97 -9.46 -13.53 -1.19
C SER A 97 -8.72 -14.14 -2.38
N GLU A 98 -8.31 -15.40 -2.26
CA GLU A 98 -7.64 -16.14 -3.35
C GLU A 98 -8.47 -16.13 -4.64
N ASP A 99 -9.80 -16.21 -4.54
CA ASP A 99 -10.68 -16.11 -5.70
C ASP A 99 -10.60 -14.74 -6.39
N HIS A 100 -10.56 -13.64 -5.64
CA HIS A 100 -10.41 -12.30 -6.22
C HIS A 100 -9.03 -12.11 -6.85
N ILE A 101 -7.97 -12.62 -6.21
CA ILE A 101 -6.60 -12.58 -6.72
C ILE A 101 -6.52 -13.34 -8.04
N ARG A 102 -7.04 -14.58 -8.07
CA ARG A 102 -7.09 -15.39 -9.28
C ARG A 102 -7.85 -14.70 -10.41
N ILE A 103 -9.05 -14.19 -10.14
CA ILE A 103 -9.85 -13.46 -11.14
C ILE A 103 -9.06 -12.27 -11.69
N PHE A 104 -8.37 -11.50 -10.82
CA PHE A 104 -7.55 -10.37 -11.24
C PHE A 104 -6.45 -10.80 -12.23
N LEU A 105 -5.69 -11.84 -11.88
CA LEU A 105 -4.60 -12.37 -12.72
C LEU A 105 -5.09 -12.97 -14.05
N GLU A 106 -6.28 -13.56 -14.06
CA GLU A 106 -6.87 -14.18 -15.25
C GLU A 106 -7.54 -13.17 -16.20
N THR A 107 -8.04 -12.03 -15.70
CA THR A 107 -8.93 -11.13 -16.46
C THR A 107 -8.28 -9.88 -17.06
N GLN A 108 -7.19 -9.31 -16.52
CA GLN A 108 -6.43 -8.20 -17.14
C GLN A 108 -4.94 -8.18 -16.73
N ARG A 109 -4.15 -7.44 -17.53
CA ARG A 109 -2.68 -7.31 -17.44
C ARG A 109 -2.22 -6.98 -16.01
N PRO A 110 -1.14 -7.63 -15.51
CA PRO A 110 -0.56 -7.40 -14.18
C PRO A 110 -0.39 -5.90 -13.89
N THR A 111 -0.71 -5.49 -12.66
CA THR A 111 -0.69 -4.09 -12.18
C THR A 111 0.61 -3.41 -12.60
N VAL A 112 0.51 -2.38 -13.46
CA VAL A 112 1.66 -1.56 -13.89
C VAL A 112 2.09 -0.65 -12.75
#